data_AF-A0A3D2WQW1-F1
#
_entry.id   AF-A0A3D2WQW1-F1
#
_cell.length_a   1.000
_cell.length_b   1.000
_cell.length_c   1.000
_cell.angle_alpha   90.00
_cell.angle_beta   90.00
_cell.angle_gamma   90.00
#
_symmetry.space_group_name_H-M   'P 1'
#
loop_
_entity.id
_entity.type
_entity.pdbx_description
1 polymer ?
#
loop_
_entity_poly.entity_id
_entity_poly.type
_entity_poly.pdbx_seq_one_letter_code
_entity_poly.pdbx_strand_id
1 'polypeptide(L)'
;MSNENVATFIKELTLKLPEGENVNFRAGGYVQLEAPAHHVQYKDFDIGEEYQGDWKHFKFFDLESKVEEPIIRAYSMANYPEEKGILKFNIRIATPPPRTQGLPPGQMSSYVFSLKPGDKIKVYGPFGEFFAKDTQNEMVFIGGGAGMAPMRSHIFD
;
A
#
# COMPACT_ATOMS: atom_id res chain seq x y z
N MET A 1 -13.22 -5.55 -0.74
CA MET A 1 -12.00 -4.74 -0.54
C MET A 1 -12.21 -3.87 0.69
N SER A 2 -11.17 -3.66 1.49
CA SER A 2 -11.12 -2.65 2.57
C SER A 2 -9.86 -1.80 2.43
N ASN A 3 -9.86 -0.59 3.00
CA ASN A 3 -8.77 0.39 2.86
C ASN A 3 -8.67 1.29 4.11
N GLU A 4 -8.52 0.66 5.28
CA GLU A 4 -8.59 1.35 6.58
C GLU A 4 -7.23 1.90 6.99
N ASN A 5 -7.22 2.99 7.77
CA ASN A 5 -5.99 3.47 8.39
C ASN A 5 -5.52 2.51 9.49
N VAL A 6 -4.24 2.18 9.48
CA VAL A 6 -3.55 1.43 10.55
C VAL A 6 -2.48 2.27 11.26
N ALA A 7 -2.16 3.44 10.69
CA ALA A 7 -1.38 4.51 11.30
C ALA A 7 -1.75 5.85 10.63
N THR A 8 -1.25 6.97 11.18
CA THR A 8 -1.49 8.32 10.67
C THR A 8 -1.31 8.43 9.16
N PHE A 9 -0.25 7.80 8.62
CA PHE A 9 0.13 7.89 7.21
C PHE A 9 0.15 6.53 6.50
N ILE A 10 -0.47 5.50 7.06
CA ILE A 10 -0.47 4.14 6.50
C ILE A 10 -1.89 3.59 6.49
N LYS A 11 -2.33 3.10 5.32
CA LYS A 11 -3.55 2.30 5.16
C LYS A 11 -3.21 0.84 4.91
N GLU A 12 -4.03 -0.06 5.44
CA GLU A 12 -4.06 -1.47 5.04
C GLU A 12 -5.06 -1.63 3.89
N LEU A 13 -4.56 -1.84 2.68
CA LEU A 13 -5.38 -2.19 1.53
C LEU A 13 -5.55 -3.71 1.49
N THR A 14 -6.79 -4.18 1.62
CA THR A 14 -7.12 -5.60 1.43
C THR A 14 -7.94 -5.79 0.16
N LEU A 15 -7.35 -6.41 -0.85
CA LEU A 15 -8.01 -6.78 -2.10
C LEU A 15 -8.54 -8.20 -2.00
N LYS A 16 -9.75 -8.44 -2.55
CA LYS A 16 -10.29 -9.79 -2.75
C LYS A 16 -10.00 -10.21 -4.18
N LEU A 17 -9.42 -11.39 -4.36
CA LEU A 17 -9.19 -11.96 -5.68
C LEU A 17 -10.52 -12.43 -6.31
N PRO A 18 -10.63 -12.44 -7.65
CA PRO A 18 -11.72 -13.13 -8.33
C PRO A 18 -11.85 -14.59 -7.88
N GLU A 19 -13.06 -15.13 -7.94
CA GLU A 19 -13.31 -16.51 -7.53
C GLU A 19 -12.48 -17.49 -8.37
N GLY A 20 -11.79 -18.42 -7.70
CA GLY A 20 -10.91 -19.39 -8.35
C GLY A 20 -9.49 -18.89 -8.63
N GLU A 21 -9.19 -17.61 -8.43
CA GLU A 21 -7.83 -17.09 -8.56
C GLU A 21 -7.02 -17.28 -7.27
N ASN A 22 -5.77 -17.68 -7.42
CA ASN A 22 -4.81 -17.75 -6.33
C ASN A 22 -3.46 -17.20 -6.82
N VAL A 23 -2.88 -16.29 -6.03
CA VAL A 23 -1.56 -15.75 -6.30
C VAL A 23 -0.55 -16.65 -5.60
N ASN A 24 0.19 -17.45 -6.36
CA ASN A 24 1.22 -18.33 -5.83
C ASN A 24 2.51 -17.51 -5.59
N PHE A 25 2.55 -16.74 -4.50
CA PHE A 25 3.71 -15.91 -4.13
C PHE A 25 4.50 -16.55 -2.98
N ARG A 26 5.78 -16.21 -2.90
CA ARG A 26 6.65 -16.53 -1.75
C ARG A 26 6.73 -15.31 -0.83
N ALA A 27 6.88 -15.55 0.47
CA ALA A 27 7.08 -14.47 1.44
C ALA A 27 8.24 -13.56 1.01
N GLY A 28 8.03 -12.24 1.12
CA GLY A 28 8.95 -11.21 0.62
C GLY A 28 8.81 -10.88 -0.88
N GLY A 29 7.86 -11.51 -1.58
CA GLY A 29 7.43 -11.10 -2.91
C GLY A 29 6.68 -9.75 -2.92
N TYR A 30 6.52 -9.20 -4.12
CA TYR A 30 5.71 -8.02 -4.38
C TYR A 30 4.82 -8.20 -5.62
N VAL A 31 3.79 -7.38 -5.73
CA VAL A 31 2.99 -7.23 -6.95
C VAL A 31 3.07 -5.78 -7.41
N GLN A 32 2.63 -5.53 -8.63
CA GLN A 32 2.47 -4.18 -9.16
C GLN A 32 1.00 -3.82 -9.23
N LEU A 33 0.66 -2.64 -8.73
CA LEU A 33 -0.66 -2.04 -8.88
C LEU A 33 -0.64 -1.07 -10.05
N GLU A 34 -1.64 -1.10 -10.92
CA GLU A 34 -1.85 -0.09 -11.97
C GLU A 34 -3.05 0.79 -11.65
N ALA A 35 -2.84 2.10 -11.80
CA ALA A 35 -3.88 3.10 -11.73
C ALA A 35 -4.07 3.72 -13.12
N PRO A 36 -5.33 3.94 -13.56
CA PRO A 36 -5.60 4.70 -14.78
C PRO A 36 -5.28 6.19 -14.57
N ALA A 37 -5.43 6.99 -15.63
CA ALA A 37 -5.51 8.44 -15.48
C ALA A 37 -6.61 8.81 -14.46
N HIS A 38 -6.30 9.74 -13.55
CA HIS A 38 -7.19 10.10 -12.43
C HIS A 38 -6.90 11.49 -11.90
N HIS A 39 -7.86 12.02 -11.15
CA HIS A 39 -7.69 13.22 -10.33
C HIS A 39 -8.37 12.96 -8.99
N VAL A 40 -7.59 13.02 -7.91
CA VAL A 40 -8.06 12.76 -6.55
C VAL A 40 -7.75 13.95 -5.66
N GLN A 41 -8.65 14.25 -4.73
CA GLN A 41 -8.50 15.32 -3.74
C GLN A 41 -8.39 14.69 -2.36
N TYR A 42 -7.42 15.13 -1.56
CA TYR A 42 -7.12 14.50 -0.27
C TYR A 42 -8.24 14.69 0.76
N LYS A 43 -9.04 15.76 0.62
CA LYS A 43 -10.25 15.98 1.43
C LYS A 43 -11.31 14.88 1.32
N ASP A 44 -11.28 14.08 0.25
CA ASP A 44 -12.24 13.01 -0.01
C ASP A 44 -11.78 11.66 0.57
N PHE A 45 -10.58 11.61 1.16
CA PHE A 45 -10.03 10.40 1.77
C PHE A 45 -10.74 10.08 3.09
N ASP A 46 -11.08 8.81 3.28
CA ASP A 46 -11.64 8.31 4.53
C ASP A 46 -10.51 8.11 5.56
N ILE A 47 -10.20 9.16 6.34
CA ILE A 47 -9.16 9.14 7.39
C ILE A 47 -9.83 9.07 8.76
N GLY A 48 -9.56 8.00 9.52
CA GLY A 48 -10.08 7.82 10.88
C GLY A 48 -9.77 9.01 11.80
N GLU A 49 -10.71 9.39 12.67
CA GLU A 49 -10.64 10.63 13.47
C GLU A 49 -9.34 10.76 14.28
N GLU A 50 -8.89 9.66 14.88
CA GLU A 50 -7.65 9.59 15.67
C GLU A 50 -6.39 9.89 14.86
N TYR A 51 -6.44 9.74 13.54
CA TYR A 51 -5.32 9.97 12.63
C TYR A 51 -5.33 11.36 11.99
N GLN A 52 -6.37 12.17 12.17
CA GLN A 52 -6.53 13.44 11.44
C GLN A 52 -5.67 14.59 11.98
N GLY A 53 -5.08 14.46 13.18
CA GLY A 53 -4.35 15.55 13.84
C GLY A 53 -3.26 16.16 12.96
N ASP A 54 -2.34 15.34 12.47
CA ASP A 54 -1.26 15.79 11.59
C ASP A 54 -1.76 16.21 10.20
N TRP A 55 -2.80 15.56 9.69
CA TRP A 55 -3.40 15.92 8.39
C TRP A 55 -3.95 17.34 8.40
N LYS A 56 -4.60 17.75 9.51
CA LYS A 56 -5.07 19.12 9.72
C LYS A 56 -3.91 20.08 9.96
N HIS A 57 -2.95 19.69 10.80
CA HIS A 57 -1.80 20.53 11.14
C HIS A 57 -0.97 20.92 9.89
N PHE A 58 -0.69 19.94 9.01
CA PHE A 58 0.08 20.16 7.79
C PHE A 58 -0.78 20.50 6.57
N LYS A 59 -2.10 20.68 6.75
CA LYS A 59 -3.06 20.99 5.68
C LYS A 59 -3.03 20.00 4.51
N PHE A 60 -2.82 18.72 4.81
CA PHE A 60 -2.78 17.69 3.76
C PHE A 60 -4.11 17.49 3.05
N PHE A 61 -5.24 17.84 3.68
CA PHE A 61 -6.55 17.81 3.03
C PHE A 61 -6.70 18.80 1.87
N ASP A 62 -5.85 19.83 1.80
CA ASP A 62 -5.86 20.83 0.71
C ASP A 62 -5.11 20.31 -0.54
N LEU A 63 -4.49 19.14 -0.47
CA LEU A 63 -3.71 18.56 -1.57
C LEU A 63 -4.60 17.86 -2.60
N GLU A 64 -4.10 17.82 -3.83
CA GLU A 64 -4.67 17.05 -4.92
C GLU A 64 -3.58 16.33 -5.72
N SER A 65 -3.93 15.21 -6.34
CA SER A 65 -3.06 14.49 -7.27
C SER A 65 -3.79 14.30 -8.59
N LYS A 66 -3.26 14.90 -9.65
CA LYS A 66 -3.74 14.73 -11.02
C LYS A 66 -2.70 13.96 -11.83
N VAL A 67 -3.15 12.90 -12.49
CA VAL A 67 -2.32 12.00 -13.29
C VAL A 67 -3.03 11.77 -14.62
N GLU A 68 -2.36 12.10 -15.71
CA GLU A 68 -2.97 12.12 -17.06
C GLU A 68 -2.79 10.81 -17.82
N GLU A 69 -1.87 9.96 -17.38
CA GLU A 69 -1.52 8.69 -18.05
C GLU A 69 -1.57 7.52 -17.05
N PRO A 70 -1.81 6.27 -17.50
CA PRO A 70 -1.72 5.11 -16.63
C PRO A 70 -0.35 4.99 -15.96
N ILE A 71 -0.35 4.61 -14.69
CA ILE A 71 0.88 4.45 -13.90
C ILE A 71 0.89 3.09 -13.21
N ILE A 72 2.09 2.57 -12.97
CA ILE A 72 2.30 1.28 -12.30
C ILE A 72 3.36 1.40 -11.19
N ARG A 73 3.13 0.78 -10.03
CA ARG A 73 4.10 0.75 -8.92
C ARG A 73 4.05 -0.57 -8.16
N ALA A 74 5.22 -0.98 -7.65
CA ALA A 74 5.36 -2.17 -6.83
C ALA A 74 4.95 -1.93 -5.37
N TYR A 75 4.25 -2.90 -4.78
CA TYR A 75 3.94 -2.99 -3.35
C TYR A 75 4.14 -4.42 -2.86
N SER A 76 4.84 -4.56 -1.74
CA SER A 76 5.07 -5.85 -1.08
C SER A 76 3.79 -6.39 -0.44
N MET A 77 3.58 -7.70 -0.55
CA MET A 77 2.47 -8.36 0.13
C MET A 77 2.73 -8.39 1.65
N ALA A 78 1.70 -8.08 2.42
CA ALA A 78 1.68 -8.17 3.89
C ALA A 78 1.08 -9.49 4.40
N ASN A 79 0.29 -10.18 3.57
CA ASN A 79 -0.22 -11.52 3.88
C ASN A 79 0.84 -12.60 3.61
N TYR A 80 0.70 -13.73 4.28
CA TYR A 80 1.51 -14.94 4.03
C TYR A 80 0.74 -15.89 3.08
N PRO A 81 1.42 -16.86 2.42
CA PRO A 81 0.83 -17.62 1.32
C PRO A 81 -0.46 -18.41 1.65
N GLU A 82 -0.73 -18.72 2.92
CA GLU A 82 -1.94 -19.47 3.30
C GLU A 82 -3.18 -18.58 3.51
N GLU A 83 -3.05 -17.25 3.55
CA GLU A 83 -4.19 -16.32 3.51
C GLU A 83 -4.77 -16.25 2.09
N LYS A 84 -5.43 -17.32 1.66
CA LYS A 84 -5.92 -17.50 0.28
C LYS A 84 -7.07 -16.54 -0.06
N GLY A 85 -7.14 -16.17 -1.34
CA GLY A 85 -8.24 -15.38 -1.91
C GLY A 85 -8.17 -13.88 -1.61
N ILE A 86 -7.14 -13.41 -0.92
CA ILE A 86 -6.92 -12.00 -0.62
C ILE A 86 -5.46 -11.58 -0.84
N LEU A 87 -5.26 -10.28 -1.08
CA LEU A 87 -3.95 -9.63 -1.05
C LEU A 87 -4.01 -8.47 -0.06
N LYS A 88 -3.05 -8.40 0.86
CA LYS A 88 -2.93 -7.32 1.85
C LYS A 88 -1.70 -6.49 1.59
N PHE A 89 -1.81 -5.17 1.76
CA PHE A 89 -0.72 -4.23 1.56
C PHE A 89 -0.70 -3.17 2.66
N ASN A 90 0.50 -2.75 3.08
CA ASN A 90 0.68 -1.54 3.87
C ASN A 90 1.11 -0.39 2.96
N ILE A 91 0.20 0.54 2.71
CA ILE A 91 0.43 1.65 1.79
C ILE A 91 0.72 2.89 2.61
N ARG A 92 1.94 3.43 2.49
CA ARG A 92 2.27 4.75 3.04
C ARG A 92 1.85 5.83 2.04
N ILE A 93 1.11 6.84 2.51
CA ILE A 93 0.84 8.04 1.71
C ILE A 93 2.14 8.82 1.50
N ALA A 94 2.43 9.18 0.26
CA ALA A 94 3.63 9.93 -0.11
C ALA A 94 3.27 11.40 -0.31
N THR A 95 3.04 12.10 0.79
CA THR A 95 2.84 13.55 0.79
C THR A 95 4.09 14.27 0.31
N PRO A 96 3.97 15.51 -0.21
CA PRO A 96 5.14 16.34 -0.49
C PRO A 96 6.07 16.42 0.73
N PRO A 97 7.40 16.34 0.54
CA PRO A 97 8.34 16.37 1.66
C PRO A 97 8.15 17.63 2.52
N PRO A 98 8.26 17.54 3.85
CA PRO A 98 8.21 18.71 4.71
C PRO A 98 9.25 19.75 4.30
N ARG A 99 8.92 21.05 4.46
CA ARG A 99 9.80 22.18 4.12
C ARG A 99 10.13 22.32 2.61
N THR A 100 9.34 21.68 1.75
CA THR A 100 9.35 21.92 0.30
C THR A 100 8.06 22.63 -0.13
N GLN A 101 8.09 23.31 -1.28
CA GLN A 101 6.93 24.02 -1.84
C GLN A 101 6.75 23.65 -3.30
N GLY A 102 5.49 23.55 -3.74
CA GLY A 102 5.13 23.32 -5.15
C GLY A 102 5.40 21.92 -5.69
N LEU A 103 5.87 20.98 -4.87
CA LEU A 103 6.04 19.59 -5.29
C LEU A 103 4.69 18.85 -5.28
N PRO A 104 4.38 18.07 -6.33
CA PRO A 104 3.14 17.31 -6.37
C PRO A 104 3.16 16.15 -5.37
N PRO A 105 1.99 15.73 -4.86
CA PRO A 105 1.89 14.51 -4.06
C PRO A 105 2.23 13.25 -4.88
N GLY A 106 2.59 12.18 -4.18
CA GLY A 106 2.90 10.89 -4.79
C GLY A 106 1.69 10.30 -5.51
N GLN A 107 1.85 10.00 -6.79
CA GLN A 107 0.74 9.66 -7.69
C GLN A 107 -0.02 8.38 -7.27
N MET A 108 0.68 7.24 -7.21
CA MET A 108 0.02 5.95 -6.91
C MET A 108 -0.51 5.87 -5.47
N SER A 109 0.24 6.34 -4.47
CA SER A 109 -0.25 6.27 -3.09
C SER A 109 -1.45 7.21 -2.87
N SER A 110 -1.53 8.33 -3.58
CA SER A 110 -2.74 9.18 -3.60
C SER A 110 -3.94 8.44 -4.19
N TYR A 111 -3.76 7.78 -5.33
CA TYR A 111 -4.81 6.95 -5.94
C TYR A 111 -5.28 5.85 -5.00
N VAL A 112 -4.36 5.08 -4.42
CA VAL A 112 -4.69 3.97 -3.53
C VAL A 112 -5.38 4.46 -2.25
N PHE A 113 -5.01 5.61 -1.70
CA PHE A 113 -5.70 6.21 -0.55
C PHE A 113 -7.13 6.66 -0.87
N SER A 114 -7.43 6.95 -2.12
CA SER A 114 -8.77 7.35 -2.56
C SER A 114 -9.76 6.18 -2.73
N LEU A 115 -9.24 4.94 -2.82
CA LEU A 115 -10.08 3.76 -3.07
C LEU A 115 -11.03 3.48 -1.89
N LYS A 116 -12.29 3.23 -2.22
CA LYS A 116 -13.37 2.89 -1.28
C LYS A 116 -13.85 1.45 -1.48
N PRO A 117 -14.46 0.81 -0.47
CA PRO A 117 -15.01 -0.54 -0.63
C PRO A 117 -15.92 -0.67 -1.86
N GLY A 118 -15.57 -1.58 -2.77
CA GLY A 118 -16.28 -1.80 -4.03
C GLY A 118 -15.48 -1.41 -5.27
N ASP A 119 -14.49 -0.52 -5.13
CA ASP A 119 -13.61 -0.16 -6.25
C ASP A 119 -12.72 -1.34 -6.67
N LYS A 120 -12.23 -1.25 -7.91
CA LYS A 120 -11.36 -2.25 -8.53
C LYS A 120 -10.01 -1.63 -8.87
N ILE A 121 -8.96 -2.42 -8.74
CA ILE A 121 -7.61 -2.06 -9.16
C ILE A 121 -6.96 -3.25 -9.86
N LYS A 122 -6.16 -2.99 -10.89
CA LYS A 122 -5.41 -4.04 -11.60
C LYS A 122 -4.15 -4.38 -10.83
N VAL A 123 -3.86 -5.68 -10.76
CA VAL A 123 -2.69 -6.24 -10.06
C VAL A 123 -1.90 -7.11 -11.06
N TYR A 124 -0.59 -6.93 -11.10
CA TYR A 124 0.33 -7.73 -11.91
C TYR A 124 1.39 -8.42 -11.02
N GLY A 125 1.79 -9.64 -11.38
CA GLY A 125 2.77 -10.43 -10.65
C GLY A 125 2.31 -11.88 -10.44
N PRO A 126 2.82 -12.58 -9.41
CA PRO A 126 3.75 -12.08 -8.39
C PRO A 126 5.18 -11.95 -8.90
N PHE A 127 5.95 -11.07 -8.26
CA PHE A 127 7.39 -10.90 -8.44
C PHE A 127 8.09 -11.11 -7.09
N GLY A 128 9.41 -11.28 -7.07
CA GLY A 128 10.15 -11.33 -5.80
C GLY A 128 11.62 -11.69 -5.95
N GLU A 129 12.45 -11.02 -5.15
CA GLU A 129 13.89 -11.29 -5.02
C GLU A 129 14.32 -11.37 -3.53
N PHE A 130 13.44 -10.96 -2.61
CA PHE A 130 13.71 -10.92 -1.17
C PHE A 130 13.13 -12.18 -0.51
N PHE A 131 13.89 -13.28 -0.55
CA PHE A 131 13.47 -14.55 0.05
C PHE A 131 14.33 -14.89 1.26
N ALA A 132 13.74 -15.56 2.25
CA ALA A 132 14.48 -16.12 3.36
C ALA A 132 15.50 -17.15 2.85
N LYS A 133 16.68 -17.17 3.48
CA LYS A 133 17.70 -18.18 3.21
C LYS A 133 17.35 -19.46 3.96
N ASP A 134 17.45 -20.60 3.30
CA ASP A 134 17.27 -21.91 3.91
C ASP A 134 18.51 -22.29 4.75
N THR A 135 18.53 -21.85 6.00
CA THR A 135 19.63 -22.08 6.95
C THR A 135 19.09 -22.16 8.38
N GLN A 136 19.88 -22.72 9.30
CA GLN A 136 19.55 -22.76 10.74
C GLN A 136 20.11 -21.55 11.52
N ASN A 137 20.53 -20.50 10.82
CA ASN A 137 21.11 -19.32 11.46
C ASN A 137 20.01 -18.52 12.19
N GLU A 138 20.40 -17.82 13.25
CA GLU A 138 19.54 -16.82 13.87
C GLU A 138 19.14 -15.76 12.83
N MET A 139 17.84 -15.44 12.78
CA MET A 139 17.28 -14.43 11.88
C MET A 139 16.89 -13.18 12.66
N VAL A 140 17.47 -12.04 12.30
CA VAL A 140 17.15 -10.74 12.89
C VAL A 140 16.41 -9.89 11.87
N PHE A 141 15.13 -9.60 12.13
CA PHE A 141 14.28 -8.76 11.30
C PHE A 141 14.23 -7.33 11.87
N ILE A 142 14.42 -6.32 11.01
CA ILE A 142 14.39 -4.90 11.39
C ILE A 142 13.42 -4.18 10.45
N GLY A 143 12.30 -3.70 10.98
CA GLY A 143 11.23 -3.08 10.21
C GLY A 143 10.82 -1.71 10.73
N GLY A 144 10.38 -0.84 9.82
CA GLY A 144 9.84 0.48 10.14
C GLY A 144 8.86 0.99 9.08
N GLY A 145 7.80 1.66 9.51
CA GLY A 145 6.76 2.19 8.60
C GLY A 145 6.10 1.10 7.75
N ALA A 146 5.95 1.35 6.45
CA ALA A 146 5.38 0.38 5.51
C ALA A 146 6.23 -0.89 5.34
N GLY A 147 7.51 -0.86 5.76
CA GLY A 147 8.39 -2.02 5.78
C GLY A 147 7.90 -3.15 6.69
N MET A 148 6.86 -2.92 7.51
CA MET A 148 6.17 -3.97 8.25
C MET A 148 5.55 -5.05 7.35
N ALA A 149 5.15 -4.72 6.10
CA ALA A 149 4.52 -5.68 5.19
C ALA A 149 5.39 -6.91 4.89
N PRO A 150 6.60 -6.79 4.29
CA PRO A 150 7.44 -7.94 4.00
C PRO A 150 7.97 -8.62 5.27
N MET A 151 8.16 -7.89 6.37
CA MET A 151 8.58 -8.48 7.65
C MET A 151 7.52 -9.41 8.21
N ARG A 152 6.26 -8.97 8.25
CA ARG A 152 5.14 -9.81 8.66
C ARG A 152 5.04 -11.05 7.76
N SER A 153 5.16 -10.89 6.45
CA SER A 153 5.10 -12.02 5.52
C SER A 153 6.18 -13.07 5.83
N HIS A 154 7.44 -12.67 6.06
CA HIS A 154 8.51 -13.61 6.41
C HIS A 154 8.40 -14.25 7.79
N ILE A 155 7.83 -13.56 8.78
CA ILE A 155 7.72 -14.09 10.14
C ILE A 155 6.61 -15.15 10.25
N PHE A 156 5.61 -15.08 9.37
CA PHE A 156 4.46 -16.00 9.35
C PHE A 156 4.60 -17.15 8.33
N ASP A 157 5.62 -17.11 7.47
CA ASP A 157 6.00 -18.21 6.57
C ASP A 157 6.77 -19.30 7.33
#